data_AF-A0A354BHX8-F1
#
_entry.id   AF-A0A354BHX8-F1
#
_cell.length_a   1.000
_cell.length_b   1.000
_cell.length_c   1.000
_cell.angle_alpha   90.00
_cell.angle_beta   90.00
_cell.angle_gamma   90.00
#
_symmetry.space_group_name_H-M   'P 1'
#
loop_
_entity.id
_entity.type
_entity.pdbx_description
1 polymer ?
#
loop_
_entity_poly.entity_id
_entity_poly.type
_entity_poly.pdbx_seq_one_letter_code
_entity_poly.pdbx_strand_id
1 'polypeptide(L)'
;MTIAVLVVLIAPLLAGGLSLVVHRSAWLHGINLTSIGALVTAETVLTHMVLSDGPVLALGELVYLDALSTFILFIIGVVGLACSFYMRSYMDEQVARGVIAPSQLNQFFFLFHMFLLAMVIATIANSVGIQWVAIEATTLATTFLIAFWKRRESL
;
A
#
# COMPACT_ATOMS: atom_id res chain seq x y z
N MET A 1 14.72 12.12 8.63
CA MET A 1 13.96 11.17 9.47
C MET A 1 12.45 11.30 9.29
N THR A 2 11.81 12.35 9.83
CA THR A 2 10.34 12.50 9.83
C THR A 2 9.73 12.54 8.44
N ILE A 3 10.40 13.16 7.47
CA ILE A 3 9.91 13.25 6.09
C ILE A 3 9.74 11.86 5.46
N ALA A 4 10.72 10.96 5.61
CA ALA A 4 10.63 9.62 5.03
C ALA A 4 9.48 8.82 5.68
N VAL A 5 9.32 8.88 7.00
CA VAL A 5 8.18 8.27 7.70
C VAL A 5 6.85 8.80 7.19
N LEU A 6 6.74 10.12 7.03
CA LEU A 6 5.54 10.74 6.47
C LEU A 6 5.28 10.28 5.04
N VAL A 7 6.31 10.13 4.20
CA VAL A 7 6.14 9.65 2.82
C VAL A 7 5.61 8.22 2.79
N VAL A 8 6.13 7.29 3.60
CA VAL A 8 5.66 5.90 3.64
C VAL A 8 4.17 5.80 4.02
N LEU A 9 3.68 6.71 4.88
CA LEU A 9 2.27 6.74 5.30
C LEU A 9 1.38 7.54 4.32
N ILE A 10 1.81 8.72 3.91
CA ILE A 10 0.99 9.66 3.13
C ILE A 10 0.91 9.23 1.67
N ALA A 11 1.96 8.64 1.09
CA ALA A 11 1.94 8.21 -0.31
C ALA A 11 0.78 7.25 -0.61
N PRO A 12 0.64 6.09 0.07
CA PRO A 12 -0.48 5.19 -0.18
C PRO A 12 -1.83 5.81 0.24
N LEU A 13 -1.87 6.62 1.30
CA LEU A 13 -3.11 7.29 1.72
C LEU A 13 -3.65 8.23 0.63
N LEU A 14 -2.79 9.11 0.09
CA LEU A 14 -3.17 10.03 -0.98
C LEU A 14 -3.49 9.30 -2.27
N ALA A 15 -2.70 8.29 -2.64
CA ALA A 15 -2.94 7.51 -3.84
C ALA A 15 -4.27 6.77 -3.80
N GLY A 16 -4.62 6.18 -2.66
CA GLY A 16 -5.94 5.59 -2.43
C GLY A 16 -7.05 6.63 -2.56
N GLY A 17 -6.94 7.76 -1.86
CA GLY A 17 -7.94 8.83 -1.93
C GLY A 17 -8.13 9.41 -3.34
N LEU A 18 -7.04 9.69 -4.05
CA LEU A 18 -7.07 10.17 -5.44
C LEU A 18 -7.68 9.14 -6.39
N SER A 19 -7.43 7.84 -6.15
CA SER A 19 -7.99 6.77 -6.98
C SER A 19 -9.52 6.81 -7.01
N LEU A 20 -10.19 7.20 -5.92
CA LEU A 20 -11.66 7.29 -5.88
C LEU A 20 -12.24 8.35 -6.83
N VAL A 21 -11.49 9.42 -7.10
CA VAL A 21 -11.94 10.54 -7.95
C VAL A 21 -11.53 10.33 -9.41
N VAL A 22 -10.45 9.58 -9.65
CA VAL A 22 -9.90 9.34 -10.98
C VAL A 22 -10.56 8.12 -11.64
N HIS A 23 -11.10 8.32 -12.84
CA HIS A 23 -11.79 7.27 -13.59
C HIS A 23 -11.02 6.78 -14.82
N ARG A 24 -9.90 7.43 -15.16
CA ARG A 24 -9.08 7.07 -16.32
C ARG A 24 -8.03 6.04 -15.93
N SER A 25 -8.03 4.86 -16.57
CA SER A 25 -7.10 3.76 -16.26
C SER A 25 -5.62 4.20 -16.27
N ALA A 26 -5.20 4.94 -17.30
CA ALA A 26 -3.82 5.43 -17.40
C ALA A 26 -3.38 6.29 -16.20
N TRP A 27 -4.28 7.10 -15.64
CA TRP A 27 -3.99 7.93 -14.47
C TRP A 27 -3.96 7.10 -13.18
N LEU A 28 -4.83 6.09 -13.05
CA LEU A 28 -4.82 5.17 -11.91
C LEU A 28 -3.49 4.39 -11.83
N HIS A 29 -3.03 3.83 -12.95
CA HIS A 29 -1.73 3.16 -13.03
C HIS A 29 -0.56 4.10 -12.74
N GLY A 30 -0.64 5.34 -13.22
CA GLY A 30 0.34 6.38 -12.94
C GLY A 30 0.42 6.72 -11.44
N ILE A 31 -0.72 7.00 -10.81
CA ILE A 31 -0.82 7.28 -9.37
C ILE A 31 -0.26 6.11 -8.56
N ASN A 32 -0.64 4.88 -8.92
CA ASN A 32 -0.16 3.67 -8.26
C ASN A 32 1.37 3.54 -8.34
N LEU A 33 1.94 3.64 -9.54
CA LEU A 33 3.39 3.48 -9.71
C LEU A 33 4.17 4.61 -9.02
N THR A 34 3.67 5.85 -9.07
CA THR A 34 4.27 6.98 -8.34
C THR A 34 4.22 6.77 -6.83
N SER A 35 3.09 6.32 -6.30
CA SER A 35 2.93 6.04 -4.86
C SER A 35 3.88 4.96 -4.38
N ILE A 36 3.95 3.84 -5.09
CA ILE A 36 4.80 2.70 -4.72
C ILE A 36 6.27 3.04 -4.90
N GLY A 37 6.63 3.78 -5.95
CA GLY A 37 7.99 4.31 -6.12
C GLY A 37 8.39 5.24 -4.96
N ALA A 38 7.49 6.11 -4.50
CA ALA A 38 7.72 6.96 -3.34
C ALA A 38 7.88 6.14 -2.04
N LEU A 39 7.04 5.12 -1.84
CA LEU A 39 7.12 4.20 -0.71
C LEU A 39 8.47 3.47 -0.67
N VAL A 40 8.88 2.82 -1.76
CA VAL A 40 10.16 2.10 -1.85
C VAL A 40 11.36 3.04 -1.67
N THR A 41 11.30 4.25 -2.23
CA THR A 41 12.36 5.24 -2.04
C THR A 41 12.46 5.65 -0.57
N ALA A 42 11.33 5.90 0.08
CA ALA A 42 11.31 6.29 1.49
C ALA A 42 11.73 5.15 2.41
N GLU A 43 11.31 3.91 2.15
CA GLU A 43 11.75 2.74 2.93
C GLU A 43 13.26 2.48 2.79
N THR A 44 13.83 2.71 1.60
CA THR A 44 15.27 2.55 1.36
C THR A 44 16.06 3.56 2.21
N VAL A 45 15.58 4.81 2.28
CA VAL A 45 16.16 5.84 3.15
C VAL A 45 16.04 5.44 4.61
N LEU A 46 14.87 4.96 5.06
CA LEU A 46 14.66 4.51 6.44
C LEU A 46 15.55 3.32 6.80
N THR A 47 15.69 2.35 5.89
CA THR A 47 16.56 1.18 6.07
C THR A 47 18.00 1.61 6.24
N HIS A 48 18.51 2.52 5.39
CA HIS A 48 19.85 3.05 5.53
C HIS A 48 20.07 3.74 6.89
N MET A 49 19.10 4.54 7.34
CA MET A 49 19.16 5.20 8.65
C MET A 49 19.19 4.20 9.79
N VAL A 50 18.30 3.20 9.79
CA VAL A 50 18.24 2.18 10.85
C VAL A 50 19.52 1.35 10.93
N LEU A 51 20.13 1.03 9.80
CA LEU A 51 21.40 0.29 9.75
C LEU A 51 22.61 1.12 10.20
N SER A 52 22.57 2.45 10.03
CA SER A 52 23.68 3.34 10.36
C SER A 52 23.60 3.87 11.79
N ASP A 53 22.42 4.30 12.21
CA ASP A 53 22.20 5.07 13.44
C ASP A 53 21.43 4.28 14.52
N GLY A 54 20.91 3.09 14.19
CA GLY A 54 20.08 2.27 15.07
C GLY A 54 18.57 2.58 14.96
N PRO A 55 17.74 2.09 15.90
CA PRO A 55 16.29 2.23 15.82
C PRO A 55 15.81 3.68 15.78
N VAL A 56 14.76 3.93 15.00
CA VAL A 56 14.18 5.26 14.76
C VAL A 56 12.82 5.37 15.42
N LEU A 57 12.65 6.37 16.28
CA LEU A 57 11.35 6.80 16.82
C LEU A 57 10.85 8.05 16.08
N ALA A 58 9.57 8.06 15.69
CA ALA A 58 8.95 9.17 15.00
C ALA A 58 7.50 9.39 15.46
N LEU A 59 6.92 10.54 15.07
CA LEU A 59 5.53 10.93 15.35
C LEU A 59 5.16 10.85 16.84
N GLY A 60 6.00 11.37 17.73
CA GLY A 60 5.75 11.35 19.17
C GLY A 60 5.70 9.93 19.73
N GLU A 61 6.66 9.09 19.33
CA GLU A 61 6.80 7.68 19.71
C GLU A 61 5.67 6.75 19.22
N LEU A 62 4.75 7.22 18.36
CA LEU A 62 3.75 6.36 17.74
C LEU A 62 4.34 5.41 16.71
N VAL A 63 5.47 5.79 16.11
CA VAL A 63 6.17 5.03 15.09
C VAL A 63 7.54 4.61 15.62
N TYR A 64 7.83 3.31 15.54
CA TYR A 64 9.11 2.71 15.88
C TYR A 64 9.58 1.87 14.69
N LEU A 65 10.81 2.13 14.22
CA LEU A 65 11.46 1.34 13.18
C LEU A 65 12.76 0.78 13.72
N ASP A 66 12.90 -0.53 13.65
CA ASP A 66 14.13 -1.28 13.87
C ASP A 66 14.49 -2.10 12.63
N ALA A 67 15.57 -2.89 12.74
CA ALA A 67 16.05 -3.71 11.63
C ALA A 67 14.98 -4.68 11.09
N LEU A 68 14.17 -5.27 11.99
CA LEU A 68 13.08 -6.17 11.61
C LEU A 68 11.98 -5.41 10.87
N SER A 69 11.56 -4.26 11.38
CA SER A 69 10.54 -3.40 10.76
C SER A 69 10.96 -3.00 9.35
N THR A 70 12.23 -2.61 9.16
CA THR A 70 12.76 -2.26 7.84
C THR A 70 12.82 -3.44 6.87
N PHE A 71 13.09 -4.65 7.39
CA PHE A 71 13.07 -5.86 6.57
C PHE A 71 11.65 -6.22 6.11
N ILE A 72 10.65 -6.10 6.99
CA ILE A 72 9.25 -6.33 6.62
C ILE A 72 8.75 -5.26 5.65
N LEU A 73 9.09 -3.98 5.86
CA LEU A 73 8.79 -2.92 4.90
C LEU A 73 9.38 -3.23 3.53
N PHE A 74 10.65 -3.65 3.45
CA PHE A 74 11.27 -4.07 2.20
C PHE A 74 10.48 -5.15 1.45
N ILE A 75 9.95 -6.16 2.16
CA ILE A 75 9.08 -7.17 1.55
C ILE A 75 7.80 -6.53 1.02
N ILE A 76 7.16 -5.67 1.80
CA ILE A 76 5.93 -4.95 1.39
C ILE A 76 6.21 -4.10 0.14
N GLY A 77 7.32 -3.35 0.11
CA GLY A 77 7.72 -2.51 -1.01
C GLY A 77 8.00 -3.30 -2.28
N VAL A 78 8.80 -4.37 -2.18
CA VAL A 78 9.14 -5.24 -3.33
C VAL A 78 7.90 -5.93 -3.89
N VAL A 79 7.08 -6.54 -3.02
CA VAL A 79 5.85 -7.22 -3.46
C VAL A 79 4.85 -6.21 -4.02
N GLY A 80 4.68 -5.06 -3.37
CA GLY A 80 3.81 -3.98 -3.85
C GLY A 80 4.23 -3.44 -5.22
N LEU A 81 5.53 -3.32 -5.47
CA LEU A 81 6.08 -2.89 -6.76
C LEU A 81 5.88 -3.95 -7.84
N ALA A 82 6.13 -5.23 -7.53
CA ALA A 82 5.87 -6.33 -8.45
C ALA A 82 4.38 -6.42 -8.83
N CYS A 83 3.48 -6.34 -7.84
CA CYS A 83 2.05 -6.28 -8.06
C CYS A 83 1.66 -5.08 -8.94
N SER A 84 2.26 -3.92 -8.72
CA SER A 84 1.98 -2.71 -9.50
C SER A 84 2.33 -2.84 -10.98
N PHE A 85 3.46 -3.46 -11.29
CA PHE A 85 3.82 -3.74 -12.68
C PHE A 85 2.87 -4.76 -13.32
N TYR A 86 2.54 -5.83 -12.60
CA TYR A 86 1.65 -6.88 -13.10
C TYR A 86 0.23 -6.37 -13.33
N MET A 87 -0.32 -5.61 -12.37
CA MET A 87 -1.67 -5.06 -12.41
C MET A 87 -1.91 -4.16 -13.61
N ARG A 88 -0.87 -3.47 -14.11
CA ARG A 88 -1.01 -2.62 -15.29
C ARG A 88 -1.50 -3.40 -16.50
N SER A 89 -0.77 -4.44 -16.87
CA SER A 89 -1.15 -5.30 -18.00
C SER A 89 -2.41 -6.10 -17.69
N TYR A 90 -2.50 -6.65 -16.48
CA TYR A 90 -3.58 -7.55 -16.12
C TYR A 90 -4.94 -6.85 -16.05
N MET A 91 -5.06 -5.72 -15.35
CA MET A 91 -6.34 -5.05 -15.19
C MET A 91 -6.84 -4.41 -16.49
N ASP A 92 -5.95 -3.85 -17.30
CA ASP A 92 -6.33 -3.30 -18.61
C ASP A 92 -6.89 -4.40 -19.53
N GLU A 93 -6.31 -5.61 -19.51
CA GLU A 93 -6.84 -6.75 -20.25
C GLU A 93 -8.22 -7.19 -19.73
N GLN A 94 -8.44 -7.23 -18.41
CA GLN A 94 -9.73 -7.62 -17.83
C GLN A 94 -10.83 -6.59 -18.10
N VAL A 95 -10.47 -5.30 -18.13
CA VAL A 95 -11.38 -4.22 -18.55
C VAL A 95 -11.70 -4.35 -20.04
N ALA A 96 -10.70 -4.62 -20.89
CA ALA A 96 -10.91 -4.81 -22.33
C ALA A 96 -11.79 -6.02 -22.64
N ARG A 97 -11.67 -7.10 -21.86
CA ARG A 97 -12.54 -8.30 -21.95
C ARG A 97 -13.94 -8.08 -21.36
N GLY A 98 -14.22 -6.92 -20.76
CA GLY A 98 -15.51 -6.59 -20.16
C GLY A 98 -15.79 -7.33 -18.84
N VAL A 99 -14.78 -7.97 -18.24
CA VAL A 99 -14.93 -8.71 -16.97
C VAL A 99 -14.98 -7.75 -15.79
N ILE A 100 -14.24 -6.64 -15.87
CA ILE A 100 -14.26 -5.55 -14.90
C ILE A 100 -14.83 -4.31 -15.58
N ALA A 101 -15.84 -3.69 -14.97
CA ALA A 101 -16.30 -2.39 -15.43
C ALA A 101 -15.21 -1.32 -15.17
N PRO A 102 -14.93 -0.41 -16.11
CA PRO A 102 -13.94 0.65 -15.90
C PRO A 102 -14.15 1.46 -14.62
N SER A 103 -15.41 1.64 -14.21
CA SER A 103 -15.82 2.35 -13.00
C SER A 103 -15.58 1.58 -11.70
N GLN A 104 -15.15 0.32 -11.75
CA GLN A 104 -14.78 -0.47 -10.57
C GLN A 104 -13.26 -0.49 -10.36
N LEU A 105 -12.48 -0.10 -11.38
CA LEU A 105 -11.02 -0.09 -11.30
C LEU A 105 -10.50 0.91 -10.25
N ASN A 106 -11.18 2.05 -10.07
CA ASN A 106 -10.89 3.01 -9.00
C ASN A 106 -11.01 2.41 -7.59
N GLN A 107 -12.05 1.61 -7.33
CA GLN A 107 -12.29 0.94 -6.06
C GLN A 107 -11.21 -0.10 -5.79
N PHE A 108 -10.79 -0.84 -6.82
CA PHE A 108 -9.65 -1.76 -6.70
C PHE A 108 -8.39 -1.02 -6.25
N PHE A 109 -8.01 0.07 -6.94
CA PHE A 109 -6.81 0.83 -6.57
C PHE A 109 -6.92 1.48 -5.20
N PHE A 110 -8.10 1.96 -4.80
CA PHE A 110 -8.34 2.44 -3.44
C PHE A 110 -8.05 1.35 -2.41
N LEU A 111 -8.69 0.18 -2.55
CA LEU A 111 -8.53 -0.93 -1.61
C LEU A 111 -7.09 -1.47 -1.59
N PHE A 112 -6.42 -1.54 -2.74
CA PHE A 112 -5.02 -1.92 -2.83
C PHE A 112 -4.11 -1.00 -2.02
N HIS A 113 -4.29 0.32 -2.14
CA HIS A 113 -3.50 1.29 -1.38
C HIS A 113 -3.86 1.30 0.11
N MET A 114 -5.14 1.11 0.47
CA MET A 114 -5.53 0.99 1.89
C MET A 114 -4.97 -0.28 2.53
N PHE A 115 -4.92 -1.39 1.79
CA PHE A 115 -4.27 -2.61 2.22
C PHE A 115 -2.77 -2.39 2.47
N LEU A 116 -2.06 -1.75 1.54
CA LEU A 116 -0.64 -1.45 1.72
C LEU A 116 -0.38 -0.48 2.86
N LEU A 117 -1.21 0.56 3.01
CA LEU A 117 -1.13 1.49 4.15
C LEU A 117 -1.30 0.74 5.47
N ALA A 118 -2.29 -0.14 5.57
CA ALA A 118 -2.53 -0.93 6.77
C ALA A 118 -1.35 -1.87 7.08
N MET A 119 -0.77 -2.53 6.07
CA MET A 119 0.44 -3.36 6.23
C MET A 119 1.64 -2.55 6.73
N VAL A 120 1.85 -1.34 6.20
CA VAL A 120 2.88 -0.42 6.67
C VAL A 120 2.65 -0.05 8.14
N ILE A 121 1.42 0.38 8.49
CA ILE A 121 1.10 0.81 9.86
C ILE A 121 1.28 -0.35 10.83
N ALA A 122 0.80 -1.55 10.50
CA ALA A 122 0.97 -2.74 11.33
C ALA A 122 2.44 -3.05 11.61
N THR A 123 3.32 -2.75 10.65
CA THR A 123 4.77 -3.00 10.75
C THR A 123 5.48 -1.99 11.64
N ILE A 124 5.13 -0.70 11.56
CA ILE A 124 5.90 0.39 12.19
C ILE A 124 5.26 0.95 13.47
N ALA A 125 4.06 0.51 13.83
CA ALA A 125 3.35 1.05 14.98
C ALA A 125 3.98 0.60 16.31
N ASN A 126 4.24 1.56 17.20
CA ASN A 126 4.80 1.34 18.53
C ASN A 126 3.73 1.12 19.61
N SER A 127 2.52 0.71 19.22
CA SER A 127 1.41 0.47 20.12
C SER A 127 0.61 -0.74 19.64
N VAL A 128 0.42 -1.71 20.53
CA VAL A 128 -0.36 -2.92 20.26
C VAL A 128 -1.78 -2.58 19.80
N GLY A 129 -2.37 -1.50 20.33
CA GLY A 129 -3.70 -1.04 19.91
C GLY A 129 -3.74 -0.60 18.45
N ILE A 130 -2.73 0.17 18.00
CA ILE A 130 -2.64 0.61 16.60
C ILE A 130 -2.32 -0.58 15.69
N GLN A 131 -1.41 -1.46 16.11
CA GLN A 131 -1.09 -2.69 15.38
C GLN A 131 -2.34 -3.56 15.18
N TRP A 132 -3.13 -3.76 16.22
CA TRP A 132 -4.38 -4.54 16.14
C TRP A 132 -5.36 -3.92 15.14
N VAL A 133 -5.61 -2.61 15.22
CA VAL A 133 -6.48 -1.90 14.26
C VAL A 133 -5.95 -2.03 12.83
N ALA A 134 -4.64 -1.93 12.63
CA ALA A 134 -4.02 -2.05 11.32
C ALA A 134 -4.16 -3.47 10.75
N ILE A 135 -3.98 -4.51 11.58
CA ILE A 135 -4.21 -5.89 11.17
C ILE A 135 -5.67 -6.10 10.75
N GLU A 136 -6.64 -5.61 11.51
CA GLU A 136 -8.06 -5.70 11.12
C GLU A 136 -8.35 -4.88 9.85
N ALA A 137 -7.68 -3.75 9.65
CA ALA A 137 -7.80 -3.00 8.40
C ALA A 137 -7.27 -3.81 7.20
N THR A 138 -6.20 -4.60 7.37
CA THR A 138 -5.71 -5.52 6.31
C THR A 138 -6.72 -6.63 6.01
N THR A 139 -7.37 -7.22 7.01
CA THR A 139 -8.37 -8.29 6.81
C THR A 139 -9.63 -7.75 6.13
N LEU A 140 -10.09 -6.55 6.51
CA LEU A 140 -11.20 -5.87 5.85
C LEU A 140 -10.87 -5.53 4.38
N ALA A 141 -9.72 -4.91 4.13
CA ALA A 141 -9.31 -4.53 2.78
C ALA A 141 -9.19 -5.76 1.86
N THR A 142 -8.59 -6.85 2.34
CA THR A 142 -8.47 -8.11 1.57
C THR A 142 -9.81 -8.77 1.34
N THR A 143 -10.72 -8.78 2.32
CA THR A 143 -12.08 -9.30 2.13
C THR A 143 -12.79 -8.59 0.97
N PHE A 144 -12.71 -7.27 0.91
CA PHE A 144 -13.28 -6.51 -0.21
C PHE A 144 -12.53 -6.75 -1.54
N LEU A 145 -11.20 -6.89 -1.53
CA LEU A 145 -10.42 -7.21 -2.72
C LEU A 145 -10.72 -8.61 -3.26
N ILE A 146 -11.02 -9.59 -2.41
CA ILE A 146 -11.44 -10.94 -2.82
C ILE A 146 -12.85 -10.86 -3.42
N ALA A 147 -13.78 -10.20 -2.71
CA ALA A 147 -15.17 -10.04 -3.15
C ALA A 147 -15.33 -9.19 -4.43
N PHE A 148 -14.33 -8.38 -4.77
CA PHE A 148 -14.27 -7.61 -6.01
C PHE A 148 -14.45 -8.48 -7.26
N TRP A 149 -13.84 -9.68 -7.24
CA TRP A 149 -14.01 -10.65 -8.31
C TRP A 149 -15.33 -11.39 -8.13
N LYS A 150 -16.41 -10.81 -8.68
CA LYS A 150 -17.74 -11.46 -8.78
C LYS A 150 -17.74 -12.66 -9.74
N ARG A 151 -16.90 -13.67 -9.51
CA ARG A 151 -17.03 -14.99 -10.12
C ARG A 151 -17.79 -15.88 -9.15
N ARG A 152 -18.81 -16.57 -9.68
CA ARG A 152 -19.66 -17.57 -9.01
C ARG A 152 -18.90 -18.76 -8.40
N GLU A 153 -17.58 -18.77 -8.49
CA GLU A 153 -16.68 -19.87 -8.11
C GLU A 153 -15.93 -19.58 -6.79
N SER A 154 -16.28 -18.49 -6.09
CA SER A 154 -15.60 -18.02 -4.85
C SER A 154 -16.35 -18.30 -3.55
N LEU A 155 -17.34 -19.21 -3.56
CA LEU A 155 -18.04 -19.76 -2.39
C LEU A 155 -17.82 -21.27 -2.34
#